data_AF-A0A1H8JF26-F1
#
_entry.id   AF-A0A1H8JF26-F1
#
_cell.length_a   1.000
_cell.length_b   1.000
_cell.length_c   1.000
_cell.angle_alpha   90.00
_cell.angle_beta   90.00
_cell.angle_gamma   90.00
#
_symmetry.space_group_name_H-M   'P 1'
#
loop_
_entity.id
_entity.type
_entity.pdbx_description
1 polymer ?
#
loop_
_entity_poly.entity_id
_entity_poly.type
_entity_poly.pdbx_seq_one_letter_code
_entity_poly.pdbx_strand_id
1 'polypeptide(L)'
;MSEFDRRMERPVSAGLLHLTHLVYLLHGFSVLMGILGPAFIITAFLTGWPSIIAVILNYAKRSDVRGTWLDSHFGWQIRTFWYTLLWLVIAAILFATIIGIVLAYILIVGTGLWVAYRLIRGWLALTEGRPMPM
;
A
#
# COMPACT_ATOMS: atom_id res chain seq x y z
N MET A 1 17.25 5.47 15.33
CA MET A 1 16.33 6.24 16.20
C MET A 1 16.89 6.20 17.61
N SER A 2 17.30 7.34 18.16
CA SER A 2 17.83 7.38 19.53
C SER A 2 16.69 7.20 20.55
N GLU A 3 16.96 6.75 21.77
CA GLU A 3 15.93 6.71 22.84
C GLU A 3 15.32 8.09 23.11
N PHE A 4 16.09 9.16 22.86
CA PHE A 4 15.68 10.54 23.02
C PHE A 4 14.57 10.93 22.03
N ASP A 5 14.70 10.56 20.75
CA ASP A 5 13.65 10.82 19.73
C ASP A 5 12.34 10.13 20.08
N ARG A 6 12.41 8.90 20.62
CA ARG A 6 11.24 8.10 20.99
C ARG A 6 10.44 8.72 22.14
N ARG A 7 11.06 9.55 22.98
CA ARG A 7 10.39 10.31 24.07
C ARG A 7 9.69 11.58 23.57
N MET A 8 10.05 12.09 22.39
CA MET A 8 9.50 13.32 21.81
C MET A 8 8.30 13.05 20.90
N GLU A 9 8.08 11.81 20.48
CA GLU A 9 6.93 11.43 19.68
C GLU A 9 5.62 11.55 20.47
N ARG A 10 4.58 12.04 19.80
CA ARG A 10 3.24 12.06 20.38
C ARG A 10 2.76 10.62 20.61
N PRO A 11 2.07 10.35 21.74
CA PRO A 11 1.50 9.04 21.99
C PRO A 11 0.47 8.71 20.89
N VAL A 12 0.52 7.48 20.39
CA VAL A 12 -0.40 6.97 19.36
C VAL A 12 -1.71 6.54 20.01
N SER A 13 -2.84 7.02 19.47
CA SER A 13 -4.15 6.53 19.91
C SER A 13 -4.44 5.14 19.32
N ALA A 14 -5.13 4.29 20.09
CA ALA A 14 -5.51 2.95 19.65
C ALA A 14 -6.34 2.99 18.34
N GLY A 15 -7.19 4.00 18.17
CA GLY A 15 -7.98 4.19 16.95
C GLY A 15 -7.13 4.44 15.70
N LEU A 16 -6.06 5.24 15.80
CA LEU A 16 -5.14 5.49 14.68
C LEU A 16 -4.30 4.26 14.35
N LEU A 17 -3.90 3.49 15.36
CA LEU A 17 -3.22 2.20 15.15
C LEU A 17 -4.13 1.21 14.42
N HIS A 18 -5.38 1.03 14.88
CA HIS A 18 -6.37 0.17 14.24
C HIS A 18 -6.68 0.61 12.81
N LEU A 19 -6.79 1.93 12.57
CA LEU A 19 -6.94 2.47 11.23
C LEU A 19 -5.76 2.11 10.33
N THR A 20 -4.53 2.20 10.84
CA THR A 20 -3.32 1.88 10.07
C THR A 20 -3.31 0.39 9.68
N HIS A 21 -3.71 -0.50 10.59
CA HIS A 21 -3.95 -1.91 10.27
C HIS A 21 -5.05 -2.07 9.22
N LEU A 22 -6.21 -1.42 9.38
CA LEU A 22 -7.28 -1.48 8.39
C LEU A 22 -6.80 -1.08 6.99
N VAL A 23 -6.03 -0.01 6.87
CA VAL A 23 -5.46 0.47 5.60
C VAL A 23 -4.55 -0.59 4.96
N TYR A 24 -3.68 -1.23 5.73
CA TYR A 24 -2.86 -2.34 5.22
C TYR A 24 -3.72 -3.53 4.77
N LEU A 25 -4.78 -3.88 5.52
CA LEU A 25 -5.69 -4.95 5.14
C LEU A 25 -6.42 -4.63 3.83
N LEU A 26 -6.88 -3.40 3.65
CA LEU A 26 -7.54 -2.96 2.42
C LEU A 26 -6.60 -3.06 1.21
N HIS A 27 -5.35 -2.60 1.33
CA HIS A 27 -4.36 -2.78 0.25
C HIS A 27 -4.02 -4.26 0.03
N GLY A 28 -3.85 -5.04 1.10
CA GLY A 28 -3.55 -6.47 1.02
C GLY A 28 -4.67 -7.26 0.34
N PHE A 29 -5.92 -6.93 0.66
CA PHE A 29 -7.10 -7.50 0.02
C PHE A 29 -7.11 -7.21 -1.49
N SER A 30 -6.87 -5.96 -1.90
CA SER A 30 -6.75 -5.58 -3.31
C SER A 30 -5.69 -6.40 -4.05
N VAL A 31 -4.50 -6.58 -3.44
CA VAL A 31 -3.40 -7.36 -4.04
C VAL A 31 -3.75 -8.84 -4.12
N LEU A 32 -4.29 -9.41 -3.05
CA LEU A 32 -4.70 -10.82 -3.01
C LEU A 32 -5.74 -11.12 -4.08
N MET A 33 -6.77 -10.27 -4.21
CA MET A 33 -7.79 -10.42 -5.25
C MET A 33 -7.19 -10.27 -6.67
N GLY A 34 -6.16 -9.45 -6.83
CA GLY A 34 -5.48 -9.25 -8.10
C GLY A 34 -4.65 -10.45 -8.53
N ILE A 35 -4.05 -11.15 -7.57
CA ILE A 35 -3.26 -12.37 -7.81
C ILE A 35 -4.17 -13.58 -8.09
N LEU A 36 -5.27 -13.72 -7.33
CA LEU A 36 -6.16 -14.89 -7.42
C LEU A 36 -7.13 -14.85 -8.61
N GLY A 37 -7.31 -13.69 -9.25
CA GLY A 37 -8.30 -13.51 -10.30
C GLY A 37 -7.79 -13.89 -11.70
N PRO A 38 -8.32 -14.95 -12.36
CA PRO A 38 -8.32 -14.99 -13.81
C PRO A 38 -9.27 -13.89 -14.31
N ALA A 39 -8.87 -13.14 -15.33
CA ALA A 39 -9.60 -11.95 -15.78
C ALA A 39 -11.09 -12.23 -16.06
N PHE A 40 -11.95 -11.77 -15.17
CA PHE A 40 -13.37 -11.56 -15.38
C PHE A 40 -13.75 -10.21 -14.79
N ILE A 41 -14.76 -9.56 -15.35
CA ILE A 41 -15.22 -8.22 -14.98
C ILE A 41 -15.40 -8.06 -13.45
N ILE A 42 -15.78 -9.14 -12.76
CA ILE A 42 -15.97 -9.18 -11.31
C ILE A 42 -14.65 -9.03 -10.53
N THR A 43 -13.55 -9.67 -10.94
CA THR A 43 -12.24 -9.54 -10.27
C THR A 43 -11.60 -8.19 -10.55
N ALA A 44 -11.75 -7.63 -11.74
CA ALA A 44 -11.34 -6.24 -12.01
C ALA A 44 -12.14 -5.24 -11.15
N PHE A 45 -13.44 -5.49 -10.95
CA PHE A 45 -14.28 -4.67 -10.08
C PHE A 45 -13.87 -4.75 -8.61
N LEU A 46 -13.44 -5.91 -8.10
CA LEU A 46 -13.08 -6.10 -6.68
C LEU A 46 -11.65 -5.67 -6.31
N THR A 47 -10.75 -5.52 -7.28
CA THR A 47 -9.32 -5.33 -7.01
C THR A 47 -8.93 -3.89 -6.74
N GLY A 48 -9.56 -2.91 -7.38
CA GLY A 48 -9.11 -1.50 -7.31
C GLY A 48 -9.66 -0.70 -6.13
N TRP A 49 -10.97 -0.76 -5.89
CA TRP A 49 -11.63 0.17 -4.97
C TRP A 49 -11.22 0.07 -3.49
N PRO A 50 -10.87 -1.10 -2.90
CA PRO A 50 -10.44 -1.15 -1.51
C PRO A 50 -9.14 -0.38 -1.29
N SER A 51 -8.19 -0.50 -2.22
CA SER A 51 -6.93 0.27 -2.22
C SER A 51 -7.16 1.78 -2.40
N ILE A 52 -8.18 2.17 -3.17
CA ILE A 52 -8.58 3.58 -3.32
C ILE A 52 -9.14 4.12 -2.00
N ILE A 53 -10.02 3.37 -1.33
CA ILE A 53 -10.51 3.75 0.01
C ILE A 53 -9.34 3.89 0.98
N ALA A 54 -8.41 2.94 0.97
CA ALA A 54 -7.24 2.93 1.84
C ALA A 54 -6.39 4.21 1.66
N VAL A 55 -6.10 4.62 0.42
CA VAL A 55 -5.33 5.84 0.17
C VAL A 55 -6.11 7.11 0.52
N ILE A 56 -7.43 7.13 0.32
CA ILE A 56 -8.29 8.25 0.75
C ILE A 56 -8.24 8.39 2.27
N LEU A 57 -8.38 7.29 3.02
CA LEU A 57 -8.27 7.28 4.48
C LEU A 57 -6.91 7.80 4.93
N ASN A 58 -5.82 7.40 4.27
CA ASN A 58 -4.49 7.92 4.56
C ASN A 58 -4.40 9.43 4.39
N TYR A 59 -4.93 10.00 3.30
CA TYR A 59 -4.92 11.45 3.11
C TYR A 59 -5.83 12.17 4.09
N ALA A 60 -7.05 11.67 4.30
CA ALA A 60 -8.05 12.28 5.18
C ALA A 60 -7.59 12.31 6.64
N LYS A 61 -6.83 11.30 7.08
CA LYS A 61 -6.32 11.16 8.45
C LYS A 61 -4.85 11.54 8.60
N ARG A 62 -4.25 12.13 7.57
CA ARG A 62 -2.82 12.46 7.57
C ARG A 62 -2.44 13.47 8.65
N SER A 63 -3.29 14.46 8.92
CA SER A 63 -3.07 15.44 9.99
C SER A 63 -3.00 14.80 11.37
N ASP A 64 -3.78 13.75 11.58
CA ASP A 64 -4.01 13.15 12.90
C ASP A 64 -2.82 12.30 13.36
N VAL A 65 -2.03 11.79 12.41
CA VAL A 65 -0.82 10.99 12.68
C VAL A 65 0.47 11.81 12.73
N ARG A 66 0.43 13.11 12.44
CA ARG A 66 1.65 13.97 12.43
C ARG A 66 2.30 14.01 13.80
N GLY A 67 3.63 13.92 13.81
CA GLY A 67 4.43 13.88 15.04
C GLY A 67 4.35 12.54 15.79
N THR A 68 3.79 11.50 15.16
CA THR A 68 3.85 10.11 15.62
C THR A 68 4.62 9.27 14.59
N TRP A 69 5.17 8.13 15.00
CA TRP A 69 5.77 7.18 14.06
C TRP A 69 4.80 6.64 13.00
N LEU A 70 3.48 6.68 13.22
CA LEU A 70 2.48 6.27 12.21
C LEU A 70 2.49 7.15 10.96
N ASP A 71 2.97 8.40 11.06
CA ASP A 71 3.12 9.29 9.90
C ASP A 71 3.98 8.65 8.79
N SER A 72 5.00 7.87 9.21
CA SER A 72 5.86 7.13 8.29
C SER A 72 5.14 5.96 7.61
N HIS A 73 4.20 5.29 8.30
CA HIS A 73 3.38 4.22 7.72
C HIS A 73 2.41 4.79 6.68
N PHE A 74 1.78 5.92 6.98
CA PHE A 74 0.91 6.62 6.04
C PHE A 74 1.70 7.04 4.79
N GLY A 75 2.90 7.59 4.95
CA GLY A 75 3.80 7.91 3.83
C GLY A 75 4.18 6.68 3.01
N TRP A 76 4.50 5.58 3.69
CA TRP A 76 4.84 4.32 3.05
C TRP A 76 3.69 3.74 2.21
N GLN A 77 2.48 3.73 2.75
CA GLN A 77 1.27 3.22 2.10
C GLN A 77 0.89 4.10 0.90
N ILE A 78 0.88 5.43 1.06
CA ILE A 78 0.61 6.39 -0.02
C ILE A 78 1.61 6.21 -1.18
N ARG A 79 2.92 6.14 -0.90
CA ARG A 79 3.92 5.90 -1.96
C ARG A 79 3.72 4.56 -2.65
N THR A 80 3.40 3.52 -1.88
CA THR A 80 3.13 2.19 -2.43
C THR A 80 1.94 2.23 -3.39
N PHE A 81 0.86 2.93 -3.03
CA PHE A 81 -0.29 3.13 -3.90
C PHE A 81 0.11 3.82 -5.23
N TRP A 82 0.78 4.97 -5.17
CA TRP A 82 1.11 5.74 -6.38
C TRP A 82 2.11 5.03 -7.29
N TYR A 83 3.12 4.38 -6.73
CA TYR A 83 4.04 3.57 -7.53
C TYR A 83 3.34 2.36 -8.17
N THR A 84 2.42 1.71 -7.44
CA THR A 84 1.61 0.62 -8.01
C THR A 84 0.76 1.13 -9.16
N LEU A 85 0.05 2.25 -8.96
CA LEU A 85 -0.79 2.86 -10.00
C LEU A 85 0.05 3.22 -11.24
N LEU A 86 1.23 3.81 -11.05
CA LEU A 86 2.16 4.12 -12.15
C LEU A 86 2.51 2.87 -12.96
N TRP A 87 2.94 1.79 -12.30
CA TRP A 87 3.31 0.55 -12.99
C TRP A 87 2.12 -0.13 -13.68
N LEU A 88 0.93 -0.05 -13.10
CA LEU A 88 -0.30 -0.55 -13.73
C LEU A 88 -0.67 0.26 -14.98
N VAL A 89 -0.50 1.59 -14.96
CA VAL A 89 -0.71 2.45 -16.15
C VAL A 89 0.30 2.10 -17.25
N ILE A 90 1.57 1.90 -16.90
CA ILE A 90 2.60 1.48 -17.86
C ILE A 90 2.26 0.11 -18.45
N ALA A 91 1.85 -0.86 -17.63
CA ALA A 91 1.42 -2.17 -18.10
C ALA A 91 0.22 -2.07 -19.06
N ALA A 92 -0.77 -1.23 -18.74
CA ALA A 92 -1.93 -0.99 -19.60
C ALA A 92 -1.55 -0.40 -20.96
N ILE A 93 -0.56 0.51 -21.01
CA ILE A 93 -0.02 1.04 -22.27
C ILE A 93 0.68 -0.07 -23.07
N LEU A 94 1.49 -0.91 -22.40
CA LEU A 94 2.20 -2.02 -23.05
C LEU A 94 1.25 -3.05 -23.68
N PHE A 95 0.07 -3.27 -23.10
CA PHE A 95 -0.97 -4.13 -23.69
C PHE A 95 -1.45 -3.70 -25.09
N ALA A 96 -1.17 -2.47 -25.52
CA ALA A 96 -1.56 -1.98 -26.86
C ALA A 96 -0.80 -2.66 -28.02
N THR A 97 0.26 -3.43 -27.75
CA THR A 97 1.07 -4.10 -28.78
C THR A 97 1.30 -5.57 -28.45
N ILE A 98 1.44 -6.43 -29.47
CA ILE A 98 1.67 -7.87 -29.28
C ILE A 98 2.95 -8.15 -28.48
N ILE A 99 4.04 -7.44 -28.78
CA ILE A 99 5.32 -7.56 -28.04
C ILE A 99 5.16 -7.02 -26.62
N GLY A 100 4.45 -5.90 -26.46
CA GLY A 100 4.24 -5.26 -25.17
C GLY A 100 3.41 -6.10 -24.20
N ILE A 101 2.53 -6.99 -24.66
CA ILE A 101 1.76 -7.91 -23.78
C ILE A 101 2.69 -8.76 -22.90
N VAL A 102 3.76 -9.32 -23.47
CA VAL A 102 4.71 -10.14 -22.70
C VAL A 102 5.40 -9.30 -21.62
N LEU A 103 5.81 -8.08 -21.98
CA LEU A 103 6.41 -7.13 -21.04
C LEU A 103 5.41 -6.68 -19.96
N ALA A 104 4.15 -6.47 -20.33
CA ALA A 104 3.07 -6.09 -19.41
C ALA A 104 2.85 -7.17 -18.35
N TYR A 105 2.85 -8.44 -18.73
CA TYR A 105 2.72 -9.56 -17.79
C TYR A 105 3.88 -9.61 -16.80
N ILE A 106 5.12 -9.51 -17.30
CA ILE A 106 6.31 -9.47 -16.43
C ILE A 106 6.22 -8.29 -15.45
N LEU A 107 5.80 -7.13 -15.95
CA LEU A 107 5.67 -5.92 -15.14
C LEU A 107 4.58 -6.05 -14.07
N ILE A 108 3.41 -6.61 -14.40
CA ILE A 108 2.31 -6.82 -13.45
C ILE A 108 2.72 -7.82 -12.36
N VAL A 109 3.32 -8.95 -12.73
CA VAL A 109 3.78 -9.95 -11.75
C VAL A 109 4.87 -9.36 -10.85
N GLY A 110 5.86 -8.69 -11.44
CA GLY A 110 6.92 -8.02 -10.70
C GLY A 110 6.38 -6.95 -9.74
N THR A 111 5.41 -6.16 -10.20
CA THR A 111 4.72 -5.16 -9.37
C THR A 111 3.95 -5.83 -8.23
N GLY A 112 3.18 -6.89 -8.51
CA GLY A 112 2.43 -7.64 -7.50
C GLY A 112 3.32 -8.19 -6.39
N LEU A 113 4.44 -8.83 -6.75
CA LEU A 113 5.43 -9.33 -5.79
C LEU A 113 6.06 -8.19 -4.97
N TRP A 114 6.41 -7.08 -5.63
CA TRP A 114 6.98 -5.91 -4.98
C TRP A 114 6.00 -5.27 -3.98
N VAL A 115 4.71 -5.12 -4.34
CA VAL A 115 3.68 -4.62 -3.43
C VAL A 115 3.47 -5.58 -2.26
N ALA A 116 3.37 -6.89 -2.51
CA ALA A 116 3.22 -7.89 -1.45
C ALA A 116 4.36 -7.80 -0.42
N TYR A 117 5.61 -7.71 -0.89
CA TYR A 117 6.76 -7.45 -0.02
C TYR A 117 6.59 -6.17 0.81
N ARG A 118 6.20 -5.05 0.18
CA ARG A 118 6.05 -3.77 0.88
C ARG A 118 4.94 -3.77 1.92
N LEU A 119 3.85 -4.50 1.67
CA LEU A 119 2.75 -4.66 2.62
C LEU A 119 3.15 -5.52 3.80
N ILE A 120 3.78 -6.68 3.55
CA ILE A 120 4.27 -7.58 4.62
C ILE A 120 5.29 -6.84 5.49
N ARG A 121 6.28 -6.19 4.88
CA ARG A 121 7.32 -5.47 5.61
C ARG A 121 6.75 -4.28 6.39
N GLY A 122 5.76 -3.58 5.83
CA GLY A 122 5.07 -2.50 6.52
C GLY A 122 4.20 -2.96 7.70
N TRP A 123 3.53 -4.10 7.54
CA TRP A 123 2.72 -4.72 8.59
C TRP A 123 3.57 -5.22 9.75
N LEU A 124 4.66 -5.92 9.47
CA LEU A 124 5.59 -6.41 10.50
C LEU A 124 6.16 -5.24 11.32
N ALA A 125 6.59 -4.16 10.65
CA ALA A 125 7.04 -2.97 11.34
C ALA A 125 5.94 -2.35 12.23
N LEU A 126 4.69 -2.32 11.74
CA LEU A 126 3.54 -1.80 12.50
C LEU A 126 3.27 -2.63 13.76
N THR A 127 3.26 -3.97 13.64
CA THR A 127 3.05 -4.87 14.78
C THR A 127 4.16 -4.78 15.83
N GLU A 128 5.36 -4.41 15.40
CA GLU A 128 6.52 -4.23 16.28
C GLU A 128 6.67 -2.79 16.80
N GLY A 129 5.75 -1.89 16.48
CA GLY A 129 5.81 -0.49 16.92
C GLY A 129 7.00 0.28 16.35
N ARG A 130 7.48 -0.11 15.16
CA ARG A 130 8.64 0.50 14.49
C ARG A 130 8.20 1.36 13.31
N PRO A 131 8.86 2.51 13.08
CA PRO A 131 8.56 3.37 11.93
C PRO A 131 9.03 2.76 10.61
N MET A 132 8.52 3.33 9.54
CA MET A 132 8.94 3.05 8.17
C MET A 132 9.95 4.09 7.66
N PRO A 133 10.83 3.72 6.71
CA PRO A 133 11.68 4.69 6.03
C PRO A 133 10.82 5.73 5.30
N MET A 134 11.05 7.00 5.62
CA MET A 134 10.38 8.16 5.03
C MET A 134 10.86 8.44 3.62
#